data_AF-A0A4Q9KR19-F1
#
_entry.id   AF-A0A4Q9KR19-F1
#
_cell.length_a   1.000
_cell.length_b   1.000
_cell.length_c   1.000
_cell.angle_alpha   90.00
_cell.angle_beta   90.00
_cell.angle_gamma   90.00
#
_symmetry.space_group_name_H-M   'P 1'
#
loop_
_entity.id
_entity.type
_entity.pdbx_description
1 polymer ?
#
loop_
_entity_poly.entity_id
_entity_poly.type
_entity_poly.pdbx_seq_one_letter_code
_entity_poly.pdbx_strand_id
1 'polypeptide(L)'
;MCGYLQQILESKGDCEKKLETLGKDIGMKFLEIYEIRRSNKIVDILESITYTFLPKIYTSNRYVEKSKDFENVFLIIEDTPFFGKYISAPKRCEGFCADSITGGIISVVLTSFGYKNT
;
A
#
# COMPACT_ATOMS: atom_id res chain seq x y z
N MET A 1 6.56 -15.14 7.18
CA MET A 1 6.33 -13.69 6.97
C MET A 1 6.74 -12.87 8.20
N CYS A 2 6.24 -13.15 9.41
CA CYS A 2 6.63 -12.42 10.62
C CYS A 2 8.14 -12.43 10.93
N GLY A 3 8.85 -13.57 10.76
CA GLY A 3 10.30 -13.63 11.01
C GLY A 3 11.14 -12.79 10.03
N TYR A 4 10.69 -12.66 8.78
CA TYR A 4 11.35 -11.80 7.78
C TYR A 4 11.10 -10.31 8.07
N LEU A 5 9.87 -9.97 8.44
CA LEU A 5 9.51 -8.63 8.92
C LEU A 5 10.33 -8.23 10.15
N GLN A 6 10.55 -9.18 11.07
CA GLN A 6 11.38 -8.96 12.26
C GLN A 6 12.86 -8.74 11.91
N GLN A 7 13.42 -9.50 10.96
CA GLN A 7 14.77 -9.22 10.44
C GLN A 7 14.89 -7.84 9.78
N ILE A 8 13.87 -7.40 9.04
CA ILE A 8 13.84 -6.05 8.46
C ILE A 8 13.84 -4.98 9.57
N LEU A 9 13.02 -5.15 10.61
CA LEU A 9 12.95 -4.27 11.80
C LEU A 9 14.21 -4.29 12.68
N GLU A 10 15.00 -5.36 12.60
CA GLU A 10 16.28 -5.49 13.28
C GLU A 10 17.45 -4.89 12.49
N SER A 11 17.27 -4.68 11.18
CA SER A 11 18.26 -4.03 10.34
C SER A 11 18.35 -2.52 10.62
N LYS A 12 19.56 -1.97 10.75
CA LYS A 12 19.77 -0.51 10.75
C LYS A 12 19.47 0.04 9.36
N GLY A 13 18.50 0.96 9.24
CA GLY A 13 18.16 1.62 7.98
C GLY A 13 16.69 2.02 7.89
N ASP A 14 16.33 2.59 6.75
CA ASP A 14 14.96 3.01 6.41
C ASP A 14 14.06 1.78 6.18
N CYS A 15 13.51 1.25 7.29
CA CYS A 15 12.72 0.03 7.29
C CYS A 15 11.45 0.16 6.45
N GLU A 16 10.85 1.35 6.43
CA GLU A 16 9.65 1.63 5.63
C GLU A 16 9.93 1.47 4.14
N LYS A 17 11.03 2.04 3.63
CA LYS A 17 11.41 1.86 2.21
C LYS A 17 11.65 0.41 1.83
N LYS A 18 12.18 -0.41 2.75
CA LYS A 18 12.34 -1.86 2.51
C LYS A 18 10.99 -2.55 2.42
N LEU A 19 10.03 -2.20 3.27
CA LEU A 19 8.66 -2.73 3.20
C LEU A 19 7.93 -2.26 1.95
N GLU A 20 8.11 -1.00 1.57
CA GLU A 20 7.57 -0.46 0.34
C GLU A 20 8.14 -1.20 -0.88
N THR A 21 9.45 -1.44 -0.93
CA THR A 21 10.09 -2.21 -2.02
C THR A 21 9.55 -3.63 -2.09
N LEU A 22 9.42 -4.30 -0.94
CA LEU A 22 8.78 -5.61 -0.87
C LEU A 22 7.33 -5.58 -1.35
N GLY A 23 6.59 -4.53 -0.98
CA GLY A 23 5.23 -4.28 -1.46
C GLY A 23 5.17 -4.13 -2.97
N LYS A 24 6.13 -3.45 -3.58
CA LYS A 24 6.24 -3.31 -5.04
C LYS A 24 6.46 -4.68 -5.71
N ASP A 25 7.37 -5.50 -5.18
CA ASP A 25 7.63 -6.85 -5.70
C ASP A 25 6.39 -7.75 -5.62
N ILE A 26 5.67 -7.71 -4.49
CA ILE A 26 4.40 -8.41 -4.30
C ILE A 26 3.34 -7.88 -5.27
N GLY A 27 3.23 -6.56 -5.41
CA GLY A 27 2.28 -5.90 -6.30
C GLY A 27 2.47 -6.32 -7.76
N MET A 28 3.71 -6.46 -8.22
CA MET A 28 4.01 -6.96 -9.57
C MET A 28 3.45 -8.37 -9.78
N LYS A 29 3.57 -9.25 -8.78
CA LYS A 29 3.00 -10.61 -8.83
C LYS A 29 1.48 -10.61 -8.75
N PHE A 30 0.89 -9.70 -7.99
CA PHE A 30 -0.57 -9.57 -7.96
C PHE A 30 -1.15 -9.08 -9.28
N LEU A 31 -0.44 -8.23 -10.04
CA LEU A 31 -0.87 -7.82 -11.39
C LEU A 31 -0.89 -8.98 -12.40
N GLU A 32 -0.08 -10.03 -12.19
CA GLU A 32 -0.10 -11.25 -13.01
C GLU A 32 -1.34 -12.12 -12.72
N ILE A 33 -1.92 -12.02 -11.51
CA ILE A 33 -2.98 -12.91 -11.01
C ILE A 33 -4.35 -12.24 -11.07
N TYR A 34 -4.44 -10.97 -10.68
CA TYR A 34 -5.68 -10.25 -10.51
C TYR A 34 -5.91 -9.26 -11.63
N GLU A 35 -7.05 -9.39 -12.28
CA GLU A 35 -7.53 -8.36 -13.20
C GLU A 35 -8.01 -7.15 -12.41
N ILE A 36 -7.48 -5.98 -12.79
CA ILE A 36 -7.88 -4.66 -12.27
C ILE A 36 -8.49 -3.89 -13.42
N ARG A 37 -9.67 -3.31 -13.18
CA ARG A 37 -10.43 -2.62 -14.21
C ARG A 37 -9.62 -1.43 -14.73
N ARG A 38 -9.37 -1.40 -16.04
CA ARG A 38 -8.71 -0.25 -16.67
C ARG A 38 -9.69 0.92 -16.80
N SER A 39 -9.22 2.13 -16.50
CA SER A 39 -9.92 3.38 -16.81
C SER A 39 -8.89 4.46 -17.15
N ASN A 40 -9.34 5.50 -17.85
CA ASN A 40 -8.54 6.70 -18.13
C ASN A 40 -8.75 7.78 -17.05
N LYS A 41 -9.65 7.54 -16.09
CA LYS A 41 -9.92 8.44 -14.96
C LYS A 41 -9.25 7.86 -13.71
N ILE A 42 -8.42 8.68 -13.06
CA ILE A 42 -7.72 8.28 -11.83
C ILE A 42 -8.68 7.86 -10.72
N VAL A 43 -9.84 8.51 -10.61
CA VAL A 43 -10.86 8.20 -9.60
C VAL A 43 -11.35 6.76 -9.77
N ASP A 44 -11.74 6.36 -10.98
CA ASP A 44 -12.20 5.00 -11.27
C ASP A 44 -11.13 3.95 -10.94
N ILE A 45 -9.84 4.26 -11.19
CA ILE A 45 -8.73 3.38 -10.84
C ILE A 45 -8.59 3.27 -9.32
N LEU A 46 -8.61 4.39 -8.60
CA LEU A 46 -8.51 4.39 -7.14
C LEU A 46 -9.68 3.65 -6.49
N GLU A 47 -10.89 3.80 -7.01
CA GLU A 47 -12.05 3.02 -6.58
C GLU A 47 -11.88 1.53 -6.88
N SER A 48 -11.37 1.16 -8.06
CA SER A 48 -11.09 -0.23 -8.41
C SER A 48 -10.03 -0.84 -7.49
N ILE A 49 -8.97 -0.08 -7.18
CA ILE A 49 -7.94 -0.49 -6.22
C ILE A 49 -8.57 -0.73 -4.84
N THR A 50 -9.32 0.26 -4.35
CA THR A 50 -9.82 0.30 -2.98
C THR A 50 -10.91 -0.74 -2.71
N TYR A 51 -11.88 -0.86 -3.61
CA TYR A 51 -13.09 -1.66 -3.39
C TYR A 51 -13.08 -3.01 -4.10
N THR A 52 -12.17 -3.23 -5.07
CA THR A 52 -12.12 -4.49 -5.83
C THR A 52 -10.81 -5.24 -5.66
N PHE A 53 -9.67 -4.56 -5.74
CA PHE A 53 -8.36 -5.22 -5.71
C PHE A 53 -7.87 -5.51 -4.30
N LEU A 54 -7.77 -4.51 -3.42
CA LEU A 54 -7.29 -4.70 -2.04
C LEU A 54 -8.11 -5.72 -1.24
N PRO A 55 -9.46 -5.79 -1.36
CA PRO A 55 -10.26 -6.81 -0.69
C PRO A 55 -9.95 -8.25 -1.11
N LYS A 56 -9.34 -8.48 -2.29
CA LYS A 56 -8.86 -9.81 -2.71
C LYS A 56 -7.57 -10.23 -1.99
N ILE A 57 -6.84 -9.26 -1.42
CA ILE A 57 -5.58 -9.50 -0.69
C ILE A 57 -5.87 -9.60 0.80
N TYR A 58 -6.63 -8.65 1.36
CA TYR A 58 -6.96 -8.62 2.78
C TYR A 58 -8.22 -7.81 3.10
N THR A 59 -8.95 -8.27 4.12
CA THR A 59 -10.19 -7.64 4.57
C THR A 59 -9.89 -6.42 5.45
N SER A 60 -10.43 -5.26 5.03
CA SER A 60 -10.49 -4.03 5.82
C SER A 60 -11.53 -3.08 5.23
N ASN A 61 -12.07 -2.20 6.06
CA ASN A 61 -12.94 -1.12 5.59
C ASN A 61 -12.06 0.00 5.04
N ARG A 62 -12.33 0.43 3.81
CA ARG A 62 -11.59 1.50 3.14
C ARG A 62 -12.52 2.44 2.41
N TYR A 63 -12.07 3.68 2.24
CA TYR A 63 -12.71 4.65 1.38
C TYR A 63 -11.68 5.55 0.69
N VAL A 64 -12.07 6.15 -0.43
CA VAL A 64 -11.26 7.11 -1.18
C VAL A 64 -11.80 8.50 -0.94
N GLU A 65 -10.92 9.44 -0.59
CA GLU A 65 -11.23 10.86 -0.47
C GLU A 65 -10.32 11.69 -1.37
N LYS A 66 -10.85 12.76 -1.97
CA LYS A 66 -10.04 13.77 -2.67
C LYS A 66 -9.69 14.88 -1.68
N SER A 67 -8.43 15.28 -1.63
CA SER A 67 -8.00 16.41 -0.80
C SER A 67 -8.76 17.69 -1.18
N LYS A 68 -9.14 18.46 -0.16
CA LYS A 68 -9.77 19.78 -0.33
C LYS A 68 -8.75 20.89 -0.55
N ASP A 69 -7.54 20.70 -0.03
CA ASP A 69 -6.49 21.71 0.00
C ASP A 69 -5.53 21.57 -1.19
N PHE A 70 -5.39 20.36 -1.73
CA PHE A 70 -4.43 20.06 -2.78
C PHE A 70 -5.09 19.42 -4.00
N GLU A 71 -4.90 20.05 -5.16
CA GLU A 71 -5.32 19.47 -6.42
C GLU A 71 -4.52 18.19 -6.72
N ASN A 72 -5.20 17.18 -7.27
CA ASN A 72 -4.63 15.88 -7.63
C ASN A 72 -4.09 15.03 -6.46
N VAL A 73 -4.42 15.39 -5.21
CA VAL A 73 -4.14 14.55 -4.04
C VAL A 73 -5.40 13.74 -3.69
N PHE A 74 -5.23 12.43 -3.61
CA PHE A 74 -6.26 11.48 -3.20
C PHE A 74 -5.73 10.65 -2.05
N LEU A 75 -6.63 10.29 -1.13
CA LEU A 75 -6.33 9.55 0.08
C LEU A 75 -7.13 8.25 0.03
N ILE A 76 -6.45 7.11 0.18
CA ILE A 76 -7.09 5.85 0.53
C ILE A 76 -6.98 5.73 2.03
N ILE A 77 -8.13 5.80 2.70
CA ILE A 77 -8.20 5.76 4.16
C ILE A 77 -8.69 4.38 4.57
N GLU A 78 -8.01 3.78 5.54
CA GLU A 78 -8.29 2.45 6.06
C GLU A 78 -8.55 2.54 7.57
N ASP A 79 -9.69 2.02 8.02
CA ASP A 79 -10.10 2.16 9.43
C ASP A 79 -9.21 1.38 10.39
N THR A 80 -8.59 0.30 9.91
CA THR A 80 -7.75 -0.58 10.74
C THR A 80 -6.48 -0.96 9.97
N PRO A 81 -5.27 -0.61 10.47
CA PRO A 81 -4.02 -0.99 9.83
C PRO A 81 -3.89 -2.52 9.80
N PHE A 82 -3.67 -3.09 8.61
CA PHE A 82 -3.68 -4.53 8.46
C PHE A 82 -2.36 -5.18 8.87
N PHE A 83 -1.23 -4.57 8.53
CA PHE A 83 0.08 -5.11 8.94
C PHE A 83 0.49 -4.56 10.31
N GLY A 84 0.12 -3.32 10.63
CA GLY A 84 0.39 -2.70 11.92
C GLY A 84 -0.13 -3.50 13.11
N LYS A 85 -1.28 -4.17 12.98
CA LYS A 85 -1.84 -5.01 14.07
C LYS A 85 -1.04 -6.27 14.41
N TYR A 86 -0.13 -6.71 13.53
CA TYR A 86 0.67 -7.93 13.74
C TYR A 86 2.13 -7.64 14.12
N ILE A 87 2.51 -6.36 14.23
CA ILE A 87 3.89 -5.95 14.45
C ILE A 87 3.98 -5.08 15.71
N SER A 88 4.88 -5.45 16.61
CA SER A 88 5.36 -4.56 17.67
C SER A 88 6.62 -3.86 17.18
N ALA A 89 6.51 -2.58 16.82
CA ALA A 89 7.66 -1.81 16.37
C ALA A 89 8.60 -1.50 17.57
N PRO A 90 9.92 -1.74 17.44
CA PRO A 90 10.89 -1.30 18.44
C PRO A 90 10.87 0.23 18.60
N LYS A 91 11.16 0.77 19.80
CA LYS A 91 11.21 2.23 20.05
C LYS A 91 12.13 3.01 19.10
N ARG A 92 13.18 2.35 18.58
CA ARG A 92 14.10 2.94 17.57
C ARG A 92 13.46 3.16 16.19
N CYS A 93 12.26 2.62 15.97
CA CYS A 93 11.46 2.75 14.76
C CYS A 93 10.29 3.72 15.02
N GLU A 94 10.51 4.76 15.83
CA GLU A 94 9.50 5.81 16.03
C GLU A 94 9.17 6.46 14.68
N GLY A 95 7.87 6.57 14.36
CA GLY A 95 7.38 7.01 13.05
C GLY A 95 7.24 5.90 12.00
N PHE A 96 7.55 4.64 12.31
CA PHE A 96 7.43 3.51 11.39
C PHE A 96 5.97 3.10 11.11
N CYS A 97 5.66 2.93 9.84
CA CYS A 97 4.41 2.41 9.30
C CYS A 97 4.65 1.04 8.65
N ALA A 98 4.09 -0.01 9.25
CA ALA A 98 4.12 -1.36 8.66
C ALA A 98 3.32 -1.44 7.36
N ASP A 99 2.29 -0.60 7.21
CA ASP A 99 1.41 -0.56 6.05
C ASP A 99 2.06 0.12 4.82
N SER A 100 3.31 0.58 4.93
CA SER A 100 4.15 0.96 3.78
C SER A 100 4.28 -0.17 2.74
N ILE A 101 4.10 -1.44 3.15
CA ILE A 101 3.98 -2.56 2.21
C ILE A 101 2.74 -2.44 1.31
N THR A 102 1.60 -2.03 1.85
CA THR A 102 0.38 -1.76 1.08
C THR A 102 0.60 -0.57 0.15
N GLY A 103 1.27 0.48 0.62
CA GLY A 103 1.68 1.62 -0.22
C GLY A 103 2.50 1.18 -1.43
N GLY A 104 3.48 0.29 -1.24
CA GLY A 104 4.28 -0.28 -2.31
C GLY A 104 3.44 -1.07 -3.34
N ILE A 105 2.49 -1.89 -2.88
CA ILE A 105 1.57 -2.63 -3.75
C ILE A 105 0.75 -1.65 -4.61
N ILE A 106 0.12 -0.66 -3.98
CA ILE A 106 -0.71 0.35 -4.67
C ILE A 106 0.14 1.14 -5.67
N SER A 107 1.37 1.50 -5.30
CA SER A 107 2.30 2.25 -6.16
C SER A 107 2.58 1.54 -7.48
N VAL A 108 2.83 0.23 -7.43
CA VAL A 108 3.03 -0.59 -8.64
C VAL A 108 1.77 -0.70 -9.48
N VAL A 109 0.62 -0.90 -8.85
CA VAL A 109 -0.66 -0.96 -9.56
C VAL A 109 -0.90 0.35 -10.32
N LEU A 110 -0.77 1.51 -9.66
CA LEU A 110 -0.93 2.82 -10.30
C LEU A 110 0.08 3.04 -11.43
N THR A 111 1.34 2.64 -11.22
CA THR A 111 2.39 2.75 -12.24
C THR A 111 2.06 1.89 -13.47
N SER A 112 1.45 0.71 -13.29
CA SER A 112 1.01 -0.14 -14.40
C SER A 112 -0.08 0.50 -15.27
N PHE A 113 -0.83 1.46 -14.71
CA PHE A 113 -1.81 2.29 -15.42
C PHE A 113 -1.23 3.60 -15.97
N GLY A 114 0.08 3.82 -15.82
CA GLY A 114 0.76 5.02 -16.31
C GLY A 114 0.74 6.22 -15.36
N TYR A 115 0.27 6.06 -14.11
CA TYR A 115 0.26 7.13 -13.12
C TYR A 115 1.50 7.07 -12.23
N LYS A 116 2.30 8.15 -12.22
CA LYS A 116 3.38 8.34 -11.25
C LYS A 116 2.80 8.86 -9.94
N ASN A 117 3.14 8.21 -8.83
CA ASN A 117 2.78 8.61 -7.47
C ASN A 117 4.07 8.87 -6.68
N THR A 118 3.97 9.76 -5.69
CA THR A 118 5.07 10.16 -4.80
C THR A 118 4.61 10.10 -3.37
#